data_AF-A0A3C0M835-F1
#
_entry.id   AF-A0A3C0M835-F1
#
_cell.length_a   1.000
_cell.length_b   1.000
_cell.length_c   1.000
_cell.angle_alpha   90.00
_cell.angle_beta   90.00
_cell.angle_gamma   90.00
#
_symmetry.space_group_name_H-M   'P 1'
#
loop_
_entity.id
_entity.type
_entity.pdbx_description
1 polymer ?
#
loop_
_entity_poly.entity_id
_entity_poly.type
_entity_poly.pdbx_seq_one_letter_code
_entity_poly.pdbx_strand_id
1 'polypeptide(L)'
;VIPASQPALEDIKDKVLLTWRQETLAAKLQERANEILDRAKKGESLKTIGESMGIAPLISNPPLARGGETPEFSRLLTQSVFAAKAGGIVSGPVSFGQSVIVAQVKAITTNEDPSEAQIAPLYTQRIRQSVAGDIAGSFTNWVRTAHPASIYEDRIQSSGSGAAEIR
;
A
#
# COMPACT_ATOMS: atom_id res chain seq x y z
N VAL A 1 32.78 -0.09 -34.15
CA VAL A 1 31.63 0.40 -33.36
C VAL A 1 30.77 1.21 -34.30
N ILE A 2 29.60 0.72 -34.68
CA ILE A 2 28.68 1.44 -35.57
C ILE A 2 27.88 2.42 -34.68
N PRO A 3 27.85 3.73 -34.98
CA PRO A 3 27.13 4.68 -34.15
C PRO A 3 25.63 4.40 -34.23
N ALA A 4 24.94 4.51 -33.09
CA ALA A 4 23.49 4.33 -33.02
C ALA A 4 22.80 5.25 -34.04
N SER A 5 22.03 4.65 -34.96
CA SER A 5 21.26 5.39 -35.95
C SER A 5 20.31 6.33 -35.22
N GLN A 6 20.46 7.64 -35.44
CA GLN A 6 19.52 8.62 -34.92
C GLN A 6 18.14 8.34 -35.53
N PRO A 7 17.06 8.30 -34.73
CA PRO A 7 15.72 8.09 -35.27
C PRO A 7 15.37 9.25 -36.22
N ALA A 8 14.59 8.97 -37.26
CA ALA A 8 14.20 10.01 -38.21
C ALA A 8 13.39 11.10 -37.50
N LEU A 9 13.56 12.35 -37.91
CA LEU A 9 12.87 13.50 -37.29
C LEU A 9 11.34 13.31 -37.27
N GLU A 10 10.78 12.71 -38.33
CA GLU A 10 9.34 12.40 -38.41
C GLU A 10 8.89 11.43 -37.31
N ASP A 11 9.73 10.46 -36.92
CA ASP A 11 9.40 9.47 -35.88
C ASP A 11 9.41 10.05 -34.45
N ILE A 12 10.09 11.20 -34.27
CA ILE A 12 10.29 11.83 -32.96
C ILE A 12 9.33 13.02 -32.77
N LYS A 13 8.94 13.72 -33.84
CA LYS A 13 8.03 14.87 -33.79
C LYS A 13 6.74 14.57 -33.03
N ASP A 14 6.09 13.45 -33.35
CA ASP A 14 4.83 13.06 -32.69
C ASP A 14 5.04 12.73 -31.21
N LYS A 15 6.16 12.08 -30.88
CA LYS A 15 6.53 11.78 -29.48
C LYS A 15 6.79 13.06 -28.70
N VAL A 16 7.53 14.00 -29.27
CA VAL A 16 7.83 15.31 -28.65
C VAL A 16 6.56 16.13 -28.47
N LEU A 17 5.67 16.16 -29.46
CA LEU A 17 4.37 16.83 -29.34
C LEU A 17 3.50 16.22 -28.25
N LEU A 18 3.48 14.88 -28.15
CA LEU A 18 2.76 14.19 -27.08
C LEU A 18 3.33 14.53 -25.71
N THR A 19 4.66 14.42 -25.53
CA THR A 19 5.35 14.76 -24.28
C THR A 19 5.10 16.21 -23.90
N TRP A 20 5.28 17.15 -24.82
CA TRP A 20 5.07 18.58 -24.57
C TRP A 20 3.62 18.89 -24.15
N ARG A 21 2.62 18.25 -24.78
CA ARG A 21 1.21 18.41 -24.37
C ARG A 21 0.97 17.88 -22.96
N GLN A 22 1.54 16.73 -22.61
CA GLN A 22 1.41 16.16 -21.26
C GLN A 22 2.08 17.06 -20.21
N GLU A 23 3.27 17.57 -20.48
CA GLU A 23 3.98 18.50 -19.59
C GLU A 23 3.21 19.81 -19.43
N THR A 24 2.72 20.38 -20.52
CA THR A 24 1.92 21.61 -20.50
C THR A 24 0.63 21.42 -19.71
N LEU A 25 -0.04 20.27 -19.88
CA LEU A 25 -1.24 19.96 -19.13
C LEU A 25 -0.95 19.82 -17.64
N ALA A 26 0.12 19.10 -17.27
CA ALA A 26 0.53 18.95 -15.87
C ALA A 26 0.87 20.31 -15.23
N ALA A 27 1.58 21.18 -15.93
CA ALA A 27 1.90 22.52 -15.45
C ALA A 27 0.64 23.36 -15.18
N LYS A 28 -0.32 23.35 -16.12
CA LYS A 28 -1.60 24.06 -15.97
C LYS A 28 -2.43 23.51 -14.82
N LEU A 29 -2.46 22.19 -14.64
CA LEU A 29 -3.18 21.57 -13.53
C LEU A 29 -2.56 21.94 -12.17
N GLN A 30 -1.23 21.98 -12.10
CA GLN A 30 -0.53 22.41 -10.90
C GLN A 30 -0.78 23.89 -10.58
N GLU A 31 -0.78 24.77 -11.60
CA GLU A 31 -1.10 26.18 -11.44
C GLU A 31 -2.51 26.37 -10.86
N ARG A 32 -3.51 25.66 -11.41
CA ARG A 32 -4.88 25.68 -10.89
C ARG A 32 -4.96 25.14 -9.46
N ALA A 33 -4.24 24.08 -9.14
CA ALA A 33 -4.20 23.54 -7.78
C ALA A 33 -3.59 24.56 -6.80
N ASN A 34 -2.57 25.31 -7.21
CA ASN A 34 -1.97 26.37 -6.40
C ASN A 34 -2.94 27.54 -6.19
N GLU A 35 -3.69 27.95 -7.22
CA GLU A 35 -4.74 28.96 -7.11
C GLU A 35 -5.79 28.57 -6.06
N ILE A 36 -6.26 27.32 -6.10
CA ILE A 36 -7.20 26.78 -5.11
C ILE A 36 -6.58 26.78 -3.72
N LEU A 37 -5.33 26.32 -3.58
CA LEU A 37 -4.62 26.30 -2.30
C LEU A 37 -4.50 27.71 -1.69
N ASP A 38 -4.18 28.71 -2.49
CA ASP A 38 -4.00 30.07 -2.01
C ASP A 38 -5.33 30.72 -1.59
N ARG A 39 -6.41 30.47 -2.32
CA ARG A 39 -7.76 30.89 -1.91
C ARG A 39 -8.21 30.18 -0.63
N ALA A 40 -7.97 28.88 -0.54
CA ALA A 40 -8.34 28.09 0.63
C ALA A 40 -7.55 28.51 1.89
N LYS A 41 -6.26 28.84 1.75
CA LYS A 41 -5.45 29.43 2.84
C LYS A 41 -5.95 30.80 3.30
N LYS A 42 -6.60 31.57 2.42
CA LYS A 42 -7.26 32.85 2.77
C LYS A 42 -8.60 32.66 3.50
N GLY A 43 -9.02 31.40 3.71
CA GLY A 43 -10.22 31.06 4.48
C GLY A 43 -11.46 30.77 3.63
N GLU A 44 -11.35 30.78 2.31
CA GLU A 44 -12.46 30.42 1.43
C GLU A 44 -12.68 28.89 1.43
N SER A 45 -13.94 28.44 1.46
CA SER A 45 -14.23 27.00 1.49
C SER A 45 -13.92 26.34 0.14
N LEU A 46 -13.39 25.11 0.15
CA LEU A 46 -13.15 24.36 -1.10
C LEU A 46 -14.42 24.15 -1.93
N LYS A 47 -15.60 24.11 -1.28
CA LYS A 47 -16.90 24.06 -1.97
C LYS A 47 -17.14 25.33 -2.80
N THR A 48 -16.98 26.51 -2.19
CA THR A 48 -17.16 27.80 -2.85
C THR A 48 -16.15 28.01 -3.98
N ILE A 49 -14.88 27.63 -3.74
CA ILE A 49 -13.83 27.70 -4.76
C ILE A 49 -14.19 26.78 -5.93
N GLY A 50 -14.57 25.53 -5.64
CA GLY A 50 -14.99 24.56 -6.66
C GLY A 50 -16.18 25.06 -7.49
N GLU A 51 -17.23 25.56 -6.84
CA GLU A 51 -18.41 26.13 -7.51
C GLU A 51 -18.02 27.29 -8.45
N SER A 52 -17.12 28.18 -8.02
CA SER A 52 -16.63 29.29 -8.86
C SER A 52 -15.84 28.84 -10.10
N MET A 53 -15.28 27.62 -10.04
CA MET A 53 -14.46 27.03 -11.10
C MET A 53 -15.22 25.94 -11.90
N GLY A 54 -16.49 25.68 -11.59
CA GLY A 54 -17.25 24.57 -12.18
C GLY A 54 -16.75 23.18 -11.80
N ILE A 55 -16.03 23.06 -10.67
CA ILE A 55 -15.47 21.81 -10.15
C ILE A 55 -16.37 21.28 -9.04
N ALA A 56 -16.83 20.05 -9.18
CA ALA A 56 -17.62 19.40 -8.14
C ALA A 56 -16.73 19.04 -6.93
N PRO A 57 -17.13 19.38 -5.69
CA PRO A 57 -16.40 18.98 -4.50
C PRO A 57 -16.50 17.46 -4.30
N LEU A 58 -15.37 16.82 -4.02
CA LEU A 58 -15.31 15.41 -3.65
C LEU A 58 -15.18 15.30 -2.13
N ILE A 59 -16.08 14.54 -1.50
CA ILE A 59 -16.00 14.19 -0.09
C ILE A 59 -15.63 12.71 0.00
N SER A 60 -14.56 12.38 0.70
CA SER A 60 -14.22 10.98 0.96
C SER A 60 -15.33 10.32 1.78
N ASN A 61 -15.99 9.32 1.20
CA ASN A 61 -16.95 8.48 1.90
C ASN A 61 -16.71 7.01 1.50
N PRO A 62 -16.27 6.13 2.41
CA PRO A 62 -16.04 6.36 3.84
C PRO A 62 -14.84 7.27 4.14
N PRO A 63 -14.65 7.73 5.41
CA PRO A 63 -13.45 8.44 5.82
C PRO A 63 -12.17 7.64 5.52
N LEU A 64 -11.08 8.35 5.20
CA LEU A 64 -9.79 7.72 4.92
C LEU A 64 -9.23 7.04 6.17
N ALA A 65 -8.94 5.74 6.08
CA ALA A 65 -8.33 4.93 7.12
C ALA A 65 -6.85 4.65 6.83
N ARG A 66 -6.01 4.51 7.86
CA ARG A 66 -4.60 4.10 7.68
C ARG A 66 -4.57 2.67 7.14
N GLY A 67 -4.02 2.49 5.95
CA GLY A 67 -3.99 1.20 5.25
C GLY A 67 -5.23 0.91 4.39
N GLY A 68 -6.23 1.80 4.38
CA GLY A 68 -7.34 1.72 3.44
C GLY A 68 -6.92 2.24 2.07
N GLU A 69 -6.97 1.39 1.05
CA GLU A 69 -6.83 1.83 -0.34
C GLU A 69 -8.18 2.34 -0.84
N THR A 70 -8.17 3.56 -1.37
CA THR A 70 -9.33 4.17 -2.04
C THR A 70 -8.95 4.33 -3.50
N PRO A 71 -9.70 3.75 -4.46
CA PRO A 71 -9.36 3.81 -5.87
C PRO A 71 -9.17 5.23 -6.40
N GLU A 72 -9.82 6.21 -5.78
CA GLU A 72 -9.87 7.60 -6.21
C GLU A 72 -8.63 8.41 -5.81
N PHE A 73 -7.95 8.04 -4.71
CA PHE A 73 -6.89 8.84 -4.11
C PHE A 73 -5.52 8.18 -4.19
N SER A 74 -4.55 8.88 -4.77
CA SER A 74 -3.20 8.33 -4.88
C SER A 74 -2.57 8.09 -3.51
N ARG A 75 -1.64 7.14 -3.43
CA ARG A 75 -0.84 6.91 -2.22
C ARG A 75 -0.15 8.18 -1.73
N LEU A 76 0.37 9.00 -2.64
CA LEU A 76 1.03 10.26 -2.31
C LEU A 76 0.07 11.27 -1.67
N LEU A 77 -1.13 11.43 -2.24
CA LEU A 77 -2.16 12.31 -1.66
C LEU A 77 -2.57 11.80 -0.27
N THR A 78 -2.83 10.50 -0.15
CA THR A 78 -3.23 9.87 1.13
C THR A 78 -2.16 10.07 2.20
N GLN A 79 -0.87 9.89 1.87
CA GLN A 79 0.23 10.18 2.79
C GLN A 79 0.25 11.64 3.25
N SER A 80 0.09 12.59 2.32
CA SER A 80 0.03 14.02 2.65
C SER A 80 -1.16 14.36 3.56
N VAL A 81 -2.33 13.77 3.30
CA VAL A 81 -3.52 13.93 4.14
C VAL A 81 -3.26 13.44 5.57
N PHE A 82 -2.64 12.27 5.75
CA PHE A 82 -2.34 11.72 7.07
C PHE A 82 -1.20 12.44 7.81
N ALA A 83 -0.33 13.15 7.10
CA ALA A 83 0.72 13.99 7.69
C ALA A 83 0.21 15.39 8.08
N ALA A 84 -0.93 15.82 7.53
CA ALA A 84 -1.51 17.12 7.80
C ALA A 84 -2.31 17.13 9.12
N LYS A 85 -2.36 18.31 9.76
CA LYS A 85 -3.20 18.57 10.94
C LYS A 85 -4.66 18.74 10.53
N ALA A 86 -5.59 18.63 11.48
CA ALA A 86 -6.99 19.01 11.25
C ALA A 86 -7.08 20.47 10.76
N GLY A 87 -7.94 20.71 9.77
CA GLY A 87 -8.06 21.95 9.02
C GLY A 87 -6.98 22.17 7.95
N GLY A 88 -5.91 21.37 7.95
CA GLY A 88 -4.82 21.45 6.99
C GLY A 88 -5.29 21.16 5.56
N ILE A 89 -4.71 21.87 4.59
CA ILE A 89 -5.01 21.73 3.17
C ILE A 89 -3.77 21.18 2.49
N VAL A 90 -3.95 20.14 1.68
CA VAL A 90 -2.89 19.44 0.95
C VAL A 90 -3.31 19.26 -0.50
N SER A 91 -2.34 19.01 -1.38
CA SER A 91 -2.60 18.62 -2.76
C SER A 91 -1.77 17.42 -3.17
N GLY A 92 -2.23 16.71 -4.20
CA GLY A 92 -1.55 15.54 -4.71
C GLY A 92 -2.24 14.97 -5.95
N PRO A 93 -1.56 14.07 -6.68
CA PRO A 93 -2.12 13.48 -7.89
C PRO A 93 -3.29 12.54 -7.58
N VAL A 94 -4.13 12.30 -8.58
CA VAL A 94 -5.12 11.20 -8.58
C VAL A 94 -4.44 9.83 -8.72
N SER A 95 -5.13 8.75 -8.35
CA SER A 95 -4.62 7.38 -8.56
C SER A 95 -4.46 7.01 -10.04
N PHE A 96 -5.33 7.54 -10.90
CA PHE A 96 -5.36 7.26 -12.32
C PHE A 96 -5.63 8.51 -13.14
N GLY A 97 -4.83 8.74 -14.19
CA GLY A 97 -4.89 9.94 -15.02
C GLY A 97 -3.88 11.00 -14.61
N GLN A 98 -4.07 12.23 -15.08
CA GLN A 98 -3.12 13.35 -14.90
C GLN A 98 -3.65 14.45 -13.97
N SER A 99 -4.80 14.25 -13.34
CA SER A 99 -5.46 15.26 -12.50
C SER A 99 -4.78 15.47 -11.15
N VAL A 100 -4.97 16.66 -10.56
CA VAL A 100 -4.51 17.00 -9.22
C VAL A 100 -5.74 17.24 -8.34
N ILE A 101 -5.71 16.70 -7.13
CA ILE A 101 -6.72 16.93 -6.10
C ILE A 101 -6.16 17.89 -5.06
N VAL A 102 -6.98 18.84 -4.63
CA VAL A 102 -6.76 19.65 -3.43
C VAL A 102 -7.75 19.20 -2.36
N ALA A 103 -7.25 18.79 -1.20
CA ALA A 103 -8.03 18.21 -0.12
C ALA A 103 -7.82 18.98 1.19
N GLN A 104 -8.88 19.09 1.99
CA GLN A 104 -8.82 19.64 3.34
C GLN A 104 -9.13 18.55 4.37
N VAL A 105 -8.29 18.44 5.39
CA VAL A 105 -8.50 17.52 6.52
C VAL A 105 -9.61 18.10 7.40
N LYS A 106 -10.85 17.65 7.24
CA LYS A 106 -11.98 18.17 8.03
C LYS A 106 -11.88 17.80 9.51
N ALA A 107 -11.52 16.56 9.80
CA ALA A 107 -11.38 16.03 11.15
C ALA A 107 -10.39 14.85 11.15
N ILE A 108 -9.78 14.60 12.30
CA ILE A 108 -8.95 13.42 12.55
C ILE A 108 -9.64 12.63 13.65
N THR A 109 -10.03 11.39 13.35
CA THR A 109 -10.61 10.47 14.34
C THR A 109 -9.57 9.43 14.70
N THR A 110 -9.12 9.44 15.94
CA THR A 110 -8.43 8.31 16.55
C THR A 110 -9.49 7.33 17.03
N ASN A 111 -9.41 6.08 16.59
CA ASN A 111 -10.07 5.02 17.34
C ASN A 111 -9.44 5.00 18.73
N GLU A 112 -10.24 4.85 19.78
CA GLU A 112 -9.69 4.58 21.11
C GLU A 112 -8.80 3.34 21.00
N ASP A 113 -7.58 3.43 21.55
CA ASP A 113 -6.76 2.24 21.71
C ASP A 113 -7.59 1.23 22.52
N PRO A 114 -7.71 -0.03 22.06
CA PRO A 114 -8.49 -1.00 22.79
C PRO A 114 -7.97 -1.06 24.23
N SER A 115 -8.88 -1.05 25.20
CA SER A 115 -8.46 -0.98 26.60
C SER A 115 -7.57 -2.17 26.95
N GLU A 116 -6.74 -2.05 27.99
CA GLU A 116 -5.90 -3.17 28.46
C GLU A 116 -6.74 -4.43 28.70
N ALA A 117 -7.97 -4.28 29.20
CA ALA A 117 -8.91 -5.40 29.38
C ALA A 117 -9.30 -6.11 28.07
N GLN A 118 -9.30 -5.39 26.93
CA GLN A 118 -9.58 -5.95 25.61
C GLN A 118 -8.33 -6.56 24.97
N ILE A 119 -7.16 -5.97 25.18
CA ILE A 119 -5.90 -6.38 24.56
C ILE A 119 -5.22 -7.52 25.33
N ALA A 120 -5.20 -7.47 26.66
CA ALA A 120 -4.45 -8.41 27.50
C ALA A 120 -4.83 -9.88 27.27
N PRO A 121 -6.11 -10.27 27.09
CA PRO A 121 -6.46 -11.66 26.79
C PRO A 121 -5.90 -12.12 25.44
N LEU A 122 -6.00 -11.28 24.40
CA LEU A 122 -5.51 -11.58 23.05
C LEU A 122 -4.00 -11.75 23.01
N TYR A 123 -3.26 -10.85 23.68
CA TYR A 123 -1.81 -10.95 23.79
C TYR A 123 -1.38 -12.15 24.63
N THR A 124 -2.03 -12.38 25.77
CA THR A 124 -1.76 -13.55 26.62
C THR A 124 -1.96 -14.84 25.84
N GLN A 125 -3.02 -14.94 25.04
CA GLN A 125 -3.27 -16.10 24.20
C GLN A 125 -2.18 -16.31 23.15
N ARG A 126 -1.75 -15.25 22.45
CA ARG A 126 -0.65 -15.33 21.47
C ARG A 126 0.67 -15.74 22.12
N ILE A 127 1.01 -15.16 23.26
CA ILE A 127 2.23 -15.50 24.00
C ILE A 127 2.18 -16.97 24.42
N ARG A 128 1.05 -17.44 24.97
CA ARG A 128 0.88 -18.85 25.34
C ARG A 128 1.05 -19.79 24.16
N GLN A 129 0.46 -19.46 23.00
CA GLN A 129 0.60 -20.26 21.79
C GLN A 129 2.04 -20.29 21.27
N SER A 130 2.75 -19.15 21.29
CA SER A 130 4.16 -19.06 20.92
C SER A 130 5.04 -19.91 21.84
N VAL A 131 4.92 -19.72 23.16
CA VAL A 131 5.70 -20.44 24.16
C VAL A 131 5.42 -21.95 24.09
N ALA A 132 4.16 -22.36 23.92
CA ALA A 132 3.82 -23.76 23.74
C ALA A 132 4.46 -24.36 22.47
N GLY A 133 4.46 -23.62 21.36
CA GLY A 133 5.13 -24.01 20.12
C GLY A 133 6.64 -24.13 20.29
N ASP A 134 7.28 -23.17 20.97
CA ASP A 134 8.71 -23.15 21.21
C ASP A 134 9.16 -24.31 22.12
N ILE A 135 8.37 -24.63 23.16
CA ILE A 135 8.63 -25.77 24.04
C ILE A 135 8.48 -27.08 23.27
N ALA A 136 7.40 -27.24 22.49
CA ALA A 136 7.20 -28.44 21.69
C ALA A 136 8.31 -28.63 20.64
N GLY A 137 8.72 -27.54 19.99
CA GLY A 137 9.81 -27.53 19.02
C GLY A 137 11.16 -27.86 19.65
N SER A 138 11.50 -27.21 20.76
CA SER A 138 12.75 -27.48 21.49
C SER A 138 12.82 -28.89 22.03
N PHE A 139 11.72 -29.42 22.58
CA PHE A 139 11.64 -30.82 23.02
C PHE A 139 11.84 -31.80 21.86
N THR A 140 11.15 -31.58 20.74
CA THR A 140 11.29 -32.44 19.55
C THR A 140 12.72 -32.41 19.00
N ASN A 141 13.35 -31.24 18.97
CA ASN A 141 14.74 -31.07 18.55
C ASN A 141 15.71 -31.78 19.51
N TRP A 142 15.47 -31.67 20.82
CA TRP A 142 16.25 -32.39 21.82
C TRP A 142 16.11 -33.90 21.64
N VAL A 143 14.90 -34.44 21.51
CA VAL A 143 14.67 -35.89 21.29
C VAL A 143 15.41 -36.38 20.04
N ARG A 144 15.32 -35.65 18.92
CA ARG A 144 16.03 -36.00 17.67
C ARG A 144 17.55 -36.00 17.82
N THR A 145 18.09 -35.08 18.61
CA THR A 145 19.54 -34.93 18.78
C THR A 145 20.09 -35.92 19.80
N ALA A 146 19.36 -36.17 20.89
CA ALA A 146 19.74 -37.10 21.96
C ALA A 146 19.55 -38.57 21.53
N HIS A 147 18.59 -38.84 20.64
CA HIS A 147 18.34 -40.14 20.06
C HIS A 147 18.46 -40.06 18.53
N PRO A 148 19.68 -40.00 17.97
CA PRO A 148 19.86 -40.07 16.53
C PRO A 148 19.35 -41.44 16.06
N ALA A 149 18.18 -41.45 15.44
CA ALA A 149 17.62 -42.66 14.86
C ALA A 149 18.50 -43.07 13.66
N SER A 150 19.18 -44.21 13.77
CA SER A 150 19.82 -44.85 12.61
C SER A 150 18.72 -45.42 11.71
N ILE A 151 18.49 -44.80 10.56
CA ILE A 151 17.61 -45.36 9.53
C ILE A 151 18.37 -46.55 8.93
N TYR A 152 17.90 -47.77 9.23
CA TYR A 152 18.40 -48.98 8.58
C TYR A 152 17.79 -49.07 7.18
N GLU A 153 18.39 -48.38 6.22
CA GLU A 153 17.97 -48.38 4.80
C GLU A 153 17.93 -49.82 4.23
N ASP A 154 18.81 -50.71 4.70
CA ASP A 154 18.86 -52.12 4.30
C ASP A 154 17.56 -52.90 4.60
N ARG A 155 16.80 -52.53 5.64
CA ARG A 155 15.53 -53.22 5.97
C ARG A 155 14.31 -52.66 5.26
N ILE A 156 14.39 -51.43 4.73
CA ILE A 156 13.31 -50.88 3.89
C ILE A 156 13.35 -51.55 2.51
N GLN A 157 14.53 -51.90 1.98
CA GLN A 157 14.62 -52.62 0.72
C GLN A 157 14.20 -54.10 0.83
N SER A 158 14.48 -54.78 1.94
CA SER A 158 14.10 -56.20 2.09
C SER A 158 12.60 -56.45 2.35
N SER A 159 11.83 -55.43 2.73
CA SER A 159 10.37 -55.54 2.85
C SER A 159 9.64 -55.34 1.51
N GLY A 160 10.35 -54.92 0.46
CA GLY A 160 9.80 -54.74 -0.90
C GLY A 160 9.91 -55.98 -1.79
N SER A 161 10.64 -57.02 -1.40
CA SER A 161 10.94 -58.19 -2.24
C SER A 161 10.43 -59.53 -1.70
N GLY A 162 9.40 -59.50 -0.83
CA GLY A 162 8.80 -60.70 -0.23
C GLY A 162 7.39 -61.04 -0.72
N ALA A 163 6.97 -60.51 -1.86
CA ALA A 163 5.65 -60.77 -2.46
C ALA A 163 5.79 -61.54 -3.79
N ALA A 164 6.32 -62.75 -3.73
CA ALA A 164 6.18 -63.74 -4.80
C ALA A 164 6.51 -65.15 -4.26
N GLU A 165 5.49 -65.93 -3.91
CA GLU A 165 5.22 -67.19 -4.62
C GLU A 165 3.91 -67.82 -4.15
N ILE A 166 3.09 -68.12 -5.14
CA ILE A 166 1.81 -68.79 -5.10
C ILE A 166 2.08 -70.30 -5.23
N ARG A 167 1.65 -71.12 -4.27
CA ARG A 167 0.90 -72.36 -4.52
C ARG A 167 0.37 -73.00 -3.25
#